data_AF-A0A9D8AQB0-F1
#
_entry.id   AF-A0A9D8AQB0-F1
#
_cell.length_a   1.000
_cell.length_b   1.000
_cell.length_c   1.000
_cell.angle_alpha   90.00
_cell.angle_beta   90.00
_cell.angle_gamma   90.00
#
_symmetry.space_group_name_H-M   'P 1'
#
loop_
_entity.id
_entity.type
_entity.pdbx_description
1 polymer ?
#
loop_
_entity_poly.entity_id
_entity_poly.type
_entity_poly.pdbx_seq_one_letter_code
_entity_poly.pdbx_strand_id
1 'polypeptide(L)' 'MNKNQLKYFAKEDILHLAISEEKEAGSFEINPNITAELSDKGELIGIEILNASEFIRDSVLESVQAKIMNLGFKKAS' A
#
# COMPACT_ATOMS: atom_id res chain seq x y z
N MET A 1 -19.05 -11.57 -2.81
CA MET A 1 -17.61 -11.69 -2.53
C MET A 1 -16.95 -10.52 -3.22
N ASN A 2 -16.73 -9.42 -2.51
CA ASN A 2 -16.00 -8.29 -3.06
C ASN A 2 -14.55 -8.78 -3.24
N LYS A 3 -14.10 -8.85 -4.49
CA LYS A 3 -12.69 -9.10 -4.77
C LYS A 3 -11.99 -7.79 -4.46
N ASN A 4 -11.11 -7.78 -3.45
CA ASN A 4 -10.18 -6.67 -3.31
C ASN A 4 -9.44 -6.51 -4.63
N GLN A 5 -9.51 -5.32 -5.25
CA GLN A 5 -8.89 -5.05 -6.55
C GLN A 5 -7.66 -4.18 -6.32
N LEU A 6 -6.52 -4.63 -6.83
CA LEU A 6 -5.30 -3.83 -6.86
C LEU A 6 -5.11 -3.29 -8.25
N LYS A 7 -5.01 -1.97 -8.39
CA LYS A 7 -4.79 -1.30 -9.66
C LYS A 7 -3.63 -0.32 -9.54
N TYR A 8 -2.69 -0.43 -10.47
CA TYR A 8 -1.60 0.53 -10.58
C TYR A 8 -1.84 1.47 -11.76
N PHE A 9 -1.92 2.77 -11.46
CA PHE A 9 -2.06 3.85 -12.42
C PHE A 9 -0.68 4.40 -12.76
N ALA A 10 -0.05 3.78 -13.76
CA ALA A 10 1.37 4.00 -14.04
C ALA A 10 1.74 5.44 -14.45
N LYS A 11 0.80 6.22 -15.00
CA LYS A 11 1.06 7.60 -15.42
C LYS A 11 1.10 8.55 -14.21
N GLU A 12 0.25 8.29 -13.23
CA GLU A 12 0.12 9.08 -12.01
C GLU A 12 1.03 8.57 -10.89
N ASP A 13 1.64 7.39 -11.06
CA ASP A 13 2.41 6.65 -10.04
C ASP A 13 1.59 6.41 -8.75
N ILE A 14 0.36 5.91 -8.93
CA ILE A 14 -0.58 5.63 -7.85
C ILE A 14 -0.92 4.14 -7.83
N LEU A 15 -0.84 3.53 -6.64
CA LEU A 15 -1.38 2.20 -6.38
C LEU A 15 -2.67 2.33 -5.58
N HIS A 16 -3.78 1.87 -6.17
CA HIS A 16 -5.09 1.83 -5.54
C HIS A 16 -5.45 0.41 -5.16
N LEU A 17 -5.81 0.23 -3.89
CA LEU A 17 -6.37 -1.01 -3.36
C LEU A 17 -7.83 -0.76 -3.00
N ALA A 18 -8.75 -1.21 -3.86
CA ALA A 18 -10.17 -1.20 -3.58
C ALA A 18 -10.53 -2.38 -2.66
N ILE A 19 -11.22 -2.09 -1.56
CA ILE A 19 -11.69 -3.05 -0.54
C ILE A 19 -13.21 -3.26 -0.69
N SER A 20 -13.95 -2.22 -1.07
CA SER A 20 -15.39 -2.26 -1.38
C SER A 20 -15.67 -1.65 -2.75
N GLU A 21 -16.85 -1.95 -3.31
CA GLU A 21 -17.38 -1.29 -4.53
C GLU A 21 -18.28 -0.09 -4.21
N GLU A 22 -18.40 0.25 -2.92
CA GLU A 22 -19.12 1.43 -2.46
C GLU A 22 -18.49 2.72 -3.02
N LYS A 23 -19.30 3.77 -3.09
CA LYS A 23 -18.82 5.07 -3.53
C LYS A 23 -18.03 5.74 -2.42
N GLU A 24 -16.90 6.33 -2.80
CA GLU A 24 -16.16 7.23 -1.94
C GLU A 24 -17.00 8.47 -1.60
N ALA A 25 -17.04 8.77 -0.31
CA ALA A 25 -17.65 9.98 0.24
C ALA A 25 -16.60 10.90 0.90
N GLY A 26 -15.41 10.38 1.18
CA GLY A 26 -14.30 11.18 1.68
C GLY A 26 -13.02 10.37 1.82
N SER A 27 -11.93 11.08 2.10
CA SER A 27 -10.59 10.50 2.21
C SER A 27 -9.78 11.21 3.28
N PHE A 28 -8.84 10.53 3.92
CA PHE A 28 -7.87 11.19 4.79
C PHE A 28 -6.49 10.52 4.75
N GLU A 29 -5.45 11.33 4.86
CA GLU A 29 -4.07 10.85 4.87
C GLU A 29 -3.77 10.14 6.20
N ILE A 30 -3.34 8.88 6.12
CA ILE A 30 -2.97 8.06 7.28
C ILE A 30 -1.45 8.02 7.50
N ASN A 31 -0.69 8.32 6.46
CA ASN A 31 0.77 8.44 6.42
C ASN A 31 1.11 9.33 5.21
N PRO A 32 2.23 10.07 5.20
CA PRO A 32 2.69 10.75 4.00
C PRO A 32 2.53 9.91 2.73
N ASN A 33 1.76 10.43 1.77
CA ASN A 33 1.46 9.79 0.48
C ASN A 33 0.58 8.52 0.55
N ILE A 34 -0.05 8.22 1.69
CA ILE A 34 -0.99 7.11 1.85
C ILE A 34 -2.32 7.61 2.41
N THR A 35 -3.38 7.37 1.65
CA THR A 35 -4.73 7.84 1.96
C THR A 35 -5.67 6.67 2.18
N ALA A 36 -6.52 6.77 3.20
CA ALA A 36 -7.66 5.90 3.39
C ALA A 36 -8.92 6.53 2.78
N GLU A 37 -9.62 5.78 1.94
CA GLU A 37 -10.90 6.16 1.34
C GLU A 37 -12.06 5.62 2.16
N LEU A 38 -13.09 6.44 2.38
CA LEU A 38 -14.24 6.12 3.22
C LEU A 38 -15.56 6.22 2.45
N SER A 39 -16.51 5.35 2.82
CA SER A 39 -17.92 5.49 2.43
C SER A 39 -18.61 6.63 3.19
N ASP A 40 -19.86 6.91 2.84
CA ASP A 40 -20.72 7.88 3.53
C ASP A 40 -21.03 7.50 4.99
N LYS A 41 -20.81 6.24 5.36
CA LYS A 41 -20.92 5.72 6.74
C LYS A 41 -19.59 5.77 7.50
N GLY A 42 -18.51 6.22 6.86
CA GLY A 42 -17.17 6.20 7.44
C GLY A 42 -16.51 4.82 7.45
N GLU A 43 -16.98 3.89 6.61
CA GLU A 43 -16.37 2.56 6.48
C GLU A 43 -15.20 2.63 5.49
N LEU A 44 -14.10 1.92 5.76
CA LEU A 44 -12.94 1.87 4.86
C LEU A 44 -13.31 1.12 3.58
N ILE A 45 -13.20 1.79 2.44
CA ILE A 45 -13.52 1.22 1.12
C ILE A 45 -12.30 1.10 0.20
N GLY A 46 -11.21 1.79 0.49
CA GLY A 46 -10.02 1.75 -0.33
C GLY A 46 -8.79 2.39 0.33
N ILE A 47 -7.64 2.12 -0.27
CA ILE A 47 -6.35 2.74 0.09
C ILE A 47 -5.68 3.22 -1.19
N GLU A 48 -5.18 4.45 -1.19
CA GLU A 48 -4.34 5.00 -2.25
C GLU A 48 -2.93 5.23 -1.73
N ILE A 49 -1.93 4.82 -2.51
CA ILE A 49 -0.52 5.08 -2.27
C ILE A 49 0.00 5.90 -3.45
N LEU A 50 0.38 7.15 -3.20
CA LEU A 50 1.06 8.02 -4.17
C LEU A 50 2.56 7.72 -4.16
N ASN A 51 3.26 8.07 -5.25
CA ASN A 51 4.68 7.72 -5.45
C ASN A 51 4.90 6.21 -5.22
N ALA A 52 3.96 5.39 -5.70
CA ALA A 52 3.90 3.97 -5.36
C ALA A 52 5.17 3.22 -5.79
N SER A 53 5.79 3.63 -6.90
CA SER A 53 7.05 3.06 -7.36
C SER A 53 8.17 3.19 -6.32
N GLU A 54 8.31 4.35 -5.68
CA GLU A 54 9.27 4.61 -4.61
C GLU A 54 8.91 3.82 -3.35
N PHE A 55 7.65 3.87 -2.92
CA PHE A 55 7.19 3.13 -1.75
C PHE A 55 7.47 1.63 -1.85
N ILE A 56 7.15 1.02 -3.00
CA ILE A 56 7.36 -0.42 -3.21
C ILE A 56 8.86 -0.74 -3.29
N ARG A 57 9.64 0.07 -4.02
CA ARG A 57 11.10 -0.11 -4.13
C ARG A 57 11.72 -0.15 -2.75
N ASP A 58 11.42 0.84 -1.92
CA ASP A 58 12.04 1.00 -0.61
C ASP A 58 11.59 -0.11 0.35
N SER A 59 10.29 -0.42 0.36
CA SER A 59 9.73 -1.53 1.16
C SER A 59 10.36 -2.88 0.81
N VAL A 60 10.55 -3.16 -0.49
CA VAL A 60 11.18 -4.39 -0.97
C VAL A 60 12.66 -4.41 -0.56
N LEU A 61 13.40 -3.33 -0.80
CA LEU A 61 14.82 -3.24 -0.46
C LEU A 61 15.07 -3.43 1.04
N GLU A 62 14.29 -2.77 1.90
CA GLU A 62 14.36 -2.93 3.34
C GLU A 62 14.15 -4.40 3.75
N SER A 63 13.09 -5.03 3.21
CA SER A 63 12.79 -6.43 3.51
C SER A 63 13.90 -7.41 3.08
N VAL A 64 14.52 -7.15 1.93
CA VAL A 64 15.62 -7.96 1.39
C VAL A 64 16.87 -7.79 2.25
N GLN A 65 17.21 -6.55 2.62
CA GLN A 65 18.35 -6.27 3.51
C GLN A 65 18.18 -6.97 4.86
N ALA A 66 17.00 -6.90 5.47
CA ALA A 66 16.69 -7.59 6.72
C ALA A 66 16.87 -9.12 6.60
N LYS A 67 16.42 -9.72 5.49
CA LYS A 67 16.63 -11.16 5.23
C LYS A 67 18.10 -11.51 5.07
N ILE A 68 18.87 -10.74 4.30
CA ILE A 68 20.31 -10.99 4.09
C ILE A 68 21.06 -10.89 5.42
N MET A 69 20.79 -9.87 6.24
CA MET A 69 21.39 -9.75 7.56
C MET A 69 21.08 -10.96 8.43
N ASN A 70 19.81 -11.38 8.52
CA ASN A 70 19.40 -12.57 9.28
C ASN A 70 20.07 -13.87 8.80
N LEU A 71 20.31 -14.00 7.49
CA LEU A 71 21.04 -15.14 6.92
C LEU A 71 22.55 -15.08 7.22
N GLY A 72 23.13 -13.88 7.23
CA GLY A 72 24.50 -13.65 7.68
C GLY A 72 24.71 -14.01 9.16
N PHE A 73 23.76 -13.63 10.03
CA PHE A 73 23.78 -14.00 11.44
C PHE A 73 23.64 -15.51 11.67
N LYS A 74 22.89 -16.24 10.83
CA LYS A 74 22.75 -17.70 10.93
C LYS A 74 23.97 -18.50 10.45
N LYS A 75 24.89 -17.91 9.69
CA LYS A 75 26.11 -18.58 9.22
C LYS A 75 27.29 -18.44 10.19
N ALA A 76 27.20 -17.53 11.15
CA ALA A 76 28.27 -17.23 12.11
C ALA A 76 28.07 -17.93 13.47
N SER A 77 27.11 -18.85 13.58
CA SER A 77 26.77 -19.63 14.78
C SER A 77 26.93 -21.14 14.57
#